data_AF-A0A1I4FZP9-F1
#
_entry.id   AF-A0A1I4FZP9-F1
#
_cell.length_a   1.000
_cell.length_b   1.000
_cell.length_c   1.000
_cell.angle_alpha   90.00
_cell.angle_beta   90.00
_cell.angle_gamma   90.00
#
_symmetry.space_group_name_H-M   'P 1'
#
loop_
_entity.id
_entity.type
_entity.pdbx_description
1 polymer ?
#
loop_
_entity_poly.entity_id
_entity_poly.type
_entity_poly.pdbx_seq_one_letter_code
_entity_poly.pdbx_strand_id
1 'polypeptide(L)'
;MEKYGAGELFYDYAESDSFRKSKKIHELREEMSDYPKVLSVIDLFHYAPYELRDGIGEAVEAGSLASTFSNGEEMVKKEDFILWCAEKMIESYLQPLYLFY
;
A
#
# COMPACT_ATOMS: atom_id res chain seq x y z
N MET A 1 -30.31 1.57 -31.15
CA MET A 1 -29.63 2.34 -30.10
C MET A 1 -29.68 1.51 -28.83
N GLU A 2 -28.62 0.74 -28.57
CA GLU A 2 -28.47 0.02 -27.32
C GLU A 2 -28.22 1.03 -26.20
N LYS A 3 -29.09 1.04 -25.19
CA LYS A 3 -28.87 1.76 -23.95
C LYS A 3 -27.99 0.88 -23.07
N TYR A 4 -26.67 1.03 -23.17
CA TYR A 4 -25.77 0.49 -22.16
C TYR A 4 -26.04 1.22 -20.85
N GLY A 5 -26.53 0.46 -19.87
CA GLY A 5 -26.97 0.99 -18.58
C GLY A 5 -25.79 1.53 -17.80
N ALA A 6 -25.95 2.71 -17.23
CA ALA A 6 -25.03 3.32 -16.27
C ALA A 6 -24.90 2.54 -14.94
N GLY A 7 -25.21 1.23 -14.93
CA GLY A 7 -25.07 0.34 -13.77
C GLY A 7 -23.87 -0.59 -13.87
N GLU A 8 -23.54 -1.09 -15.08
CA GLU A 8 -22.40 -2.01 -15.28
C GLU A 8 -21.05 -1.28 -15.21
N LEU A 9 -20.95 -0.08 -15.79
CA LEU A 9 -19.71 0.72 -15.77
C LEU A 9 -19.25 1.09 -14.35
N PHE A 10 -20.17 1.23 -13.39
CA PHE A 10 -19.84 1.55 -12.00
C PHE A 10 -19.32 0.33 -11.24
N TYR A 11 -19.81 -0.87 -11.55
CA TYR A 11 -19.33 -2.11 -10.95
C TYR A 11 -17.91 -2.43 -11.44
N ASP A 12 -17.64 -2.34 -12.74
CA ASP A 12 -16.30 -2.54 -13.30
C ASP A 12 -15.28 -1.53 -12.76
N TYR A 13 -15.70 -0.28 -12.56
CA TYR A 13 -14.83 0.75 -11.99
C TYR A 13 -14.50 0.48 -10.51
N ALA A 14 -15.50 0.10 -9.71
CA ALA A 14 -15.32 -0.21 -8.29
C ALA A 14 -14.46 -1.47 -8.06
N GLU A 15 -14.43 -2.38 -9.04
CA GLU A 15 -13.59 -3.58 -8.99
C GLU A 15 -12.21 -3.39 -9.65
N SER A 16 -11.96 -2.27 -10.32
CA SER A 16 -10.65 -1.99 -10.93
C SER A 16 -9.53 -1.88 -9.87
N ASP A 17 -8.34 -2.35 -10.24
CA ASP A 17 -7.14 -2.26 -9.39
C ASP A 17 -6.83 -0.81 -8.98
N SER A 18 -7.04 0.13 -9.89
CA SER A 18 -6.86 1.57 -9.64
C SER A 18 -7.80 2.10 -8.56
N PHE A 19 -9.08 1.69 -8.56
CA PHE A 19 -10.03 2.10 -7.54
C PHE A 19 -9.72 1.45 -6.19
N ARG A 20 -9.44 0.14 -6.18
CA ARG A 20 -9.02 -0.60 -4.97
C ARG A 20 -7.76 0.02 -4.35
N LYS A 21 -6.79 0.40 -5.19
CA LYS A 21 -5.58 1.14 -4.76
C LYS A 21 -5.88 2.49 -4.18
N SER A 22 -6.69 3.30 -4.86
CA SER A 22 -7.10 4.61 -4.36
C SER A 22 -7.82 4.51 -3.01
N LYS A 23 -8.76 3.56 -2.89
CA LYS A 23 -9.48 3.29 -1.65
C LYS A 23 -8.53 2.86 -0.53
N LYS A 24 -7.59 1.95 -0.81
CA LYS A 24 -6.64 1.46 0.21
C LYS A 24 -5.66 2.54 0.67
N ILE A 25 -5.20 3.39 -0.25
CA ILE A 25 -4.39 4.56 0.09
C ILE A 25 -5.17 5.50 1.02
N HIS A 26 -6.46 5.70 0.75
CA HIS A 26 -7.31 6.55 1.61
C HIS A 26 -7.43 5.98 3.02
N GLU A 27 -7.78 4.69 3.14
CA GLU A 27 -7.85 3.98 4.44
C GLU A 27 -6.53 4.10 5.23
N LEU A 28 -5.40 3.81 4.58
CA LEU A 28 -4.08 3.89 5.22
C LEU A 28 -3.71 5.33 5.62
N ARG A 29 -4.10 6.34 4.82
CA ARG A 29 -3.89 7.75 5.20
C ARG A 29 -4.70 8.14 6.43
N GLU A 30 -5.92 7.64 6.56
CA GLU A 30 -6.75 7.87 7.76
C GLU A 30 -6.16 7.16 8.98
N GLU A 31 -5.75 5.89 8.85
CA GLU A 31 -5.14 5.12 9.94
C GLU A 31 -3.79 5.71 10.39
N MET A 32 -3.02 6.27 9.46
CA MET A 32 -1.68 6.83 9.68
C MET A 32 -1.68 8.36 9.82
N SER A 33 -2.82 8.98 10.14
CA SER A 33 -2.93 10.44 10.22
C SER A 33 -1.91 11.05 11.19
N ASP A 34 -1.77 10.40 12.36
CA ASP A 34 -0.98 10.90 13.49
C ASP A 34 0.50 10.50 13.41
N TYR A 35 0.90 9.78 12.36
CA TYR A 35 2.28 9.29 12.25
C TYR A 35 3.22 10.43 11.84
N PRO A 36 4.49 10.37 12.28
CA PRO A 36 5.52 11.32 11.86
C PRO A 36 5.62 11.42 10.33
N LYS A 37 6.00 12.60 9.82
CA LYS A 37 6.14 12.82 8.36
C LYS A 37 7.25 11.97 7.73
N VAL A 38 8.23 11.59 8.56
CA VAL A 38 9.41 10.82 8.19
C VAL A 38 9.58 9.75 9.25
N LEU A 39 9.81 8.51 8.83
CA LEU A 39 9.80 7.31 9.64
C LEU A 39 11.18 6.65 9.55
N SER A 40 11.76 6.31 10.70
CA SER A 40 12.94 5.43 10.74
C SER A 40 12.55 4.01 10.36
N VAL A 41 13.53 3.16 10.02
CA VAL A 41 13.25 1.73 9.76
C VAL A 41 12.52 1.07 10.93
N ILE A 42 12.86 1.41 12.17
CA ILE A 42 12.18 0.88 13.37
C ILE A 42 10.71 1.34 13.41
N ASP A 43 10.46 2.61 13.11
CA ASP A 43 9.09 3.14 13.04
C ASP A 43 8.28 2.39 11.97
N LEU A 44 8.87 2.12 10.80
CA LEU A 44 8.20 1.35 9.74
C LEU A 44 7.76 -0.03 10.26
N PHE A 45 8.63 -0.76 10.96
CA PHE A 45 8.26 -2.06 11.56
C PHE A 45 7.13 -1.95 12.58
N HIS A 46 7.10 -0.88 13.37
CA HIS A 46 6.05 -0.66 14.35
C HIS A 46 4.70 -0.37 13.69
N TYR A 47 4.74 0.49 12.67
CA TYR A 47 3.57 1.07 12.01
C TYR A 47 3.05 0.29 10.81
N ALA A 48 3.82 -0.66 10.28
CA ALA A 48 3.37 -1.46 9.16
C ALA A 48 2.17 -2.35 9.52
N PRO A 49 1.25 -2.53 8.56
CA PRO A 49 0.28 -3.61 8.60
C PRO A 49 0.97 -4.94 8.90
N TYR A 50 0.34 -5.78 9.73
CA TYR A 50 0.93 -7.02 10.22
C TYR A 50 1.50 -7.91 9.09
N GLU A 51 0.76 -8.02 7.98
CA GLU A 51 1.11 -8.84 6.81
C GLU A 51 2.37 -8.36 6.07
N LEU A 52 2.75 -7.09 6.24
CA LEU A 52 3.87 -6.47 5.54
C LEU A 52 5.13 -6.31 6.41
N ARG A 53 5.03 -6.59 7.72
CA ARG A 53 6.12 -6.34 8.67
C ARG A 53 7.43 -7.02 8.28
N ASP A 54 7.36 -8.26 7.85
CA ASP A 54 8.56 -9.04 7.49
C ASP A 54 9.24 -8.54 6.21
N GLY A 55 8.49 -7.86 5.32
CA GLY A 55 8.99 -7.36 4.04
C GLY A 55 9.62 -5.97 4.06
N ILE A 56 9.57 -5.25 5.19
CA ILE A 56 10.04 -3.85 5.27
C ILE A 56 11.54 -3.76 5.11
N GLY A 57 12.30 -4.57 5.85
CA GLY A 57 13.76 -4.54 5.81
C GLY A 57 14.27 -4.78 4.40
N GLU A 58 13.75 -5.82 3.75
CA GLU A 58 14.06 -6.14 2.35
C GLU A 58 13.63 -5.02 1.40
N ALA A 59 12.46 -4.40 1.60
CA ALA A 59 12.00 -3.31 0.74
C ALA A 59 12.90 -2.07 0.80
N VAL A 60 13.43 -1.75 1.98
CA VAL A 60 14.38 -0.65 2.17
C VAL A 60 15.74 -1.01 1.55
N GLU A 61 16.27 -2.20 1.85
CA GLU A 61 17.57 -2.65 1.33
C GLU A 61 17.59 -2.81 -0.20
N ALA A 62 16.48 -3.30 -0.78
CA ALA A 62 16.32 -3.44 -2.23
C ALA A 62 15.98 -2.12 -2.94
N GLY A 63 15.74 -1.03 -2.18
CA GLY A 63 15.33 0.26 -2.72
C GLY A 63 13.91 0.30 -3.29
N SER A 64 13.09 -0.72 -3.02
CA SER A 64 11.66 -0.74 -3.36
C SER A 64 10.87 0.29 -2.54
N LEU A 65 11.36 0.63 -1.35
CA LEU A 65 10.81 1.68 -0.50
C LEU A 65 11.79 2.87 -0.51
N ALA A 66 11.36 4.00 -1.08
CA ALA A 66 12.21 5.17 -1.23
C ALA A 66 12.65 5.71 0.14
N SER A 67 13.94 5.57 0.44
CA SER A 67 14.57 6.04 1.66
C SER A 67 15.56 7.16 1.37
N THR A 68 15.81 7.98 2.39
CA THR A 68 16.83 9.02 2.41
C THR A 68 17.67 8.86 3.66
N PHE A 69 18.97 9.12 3.53
CA PHE A 69 19.85 9.09 4.69
C PHE A 69 19.80 10.44 5.41
N SER A 70 19.39 10.45 6.67
CA SER A 70 19.27 11.66 7.48
C SER A 70 19.60 11.35 8.94
N ASN A 71 20.37 12.23 9.59
CA ASN A 71 20.80 12.07 10.99
C ASN A 71 21.52 10.73 11.31
N GLY A 72 22.17 10.11 10.33
CA GLY A 72 22.88 8.85 10.52
C GLY A 72 22.02 7.59 10.37
N GLU A 73 20.75 7.74 9.97
CA GLU A 73 19.80 6.64 9.81
C GLU A 73 19.12 6.69 8.44
N GLU A 74 18.65 5.53 7.98
CA GLU A 74 17.75 5.45 6.84
C GLU A 74 16.33 5.82 7.24
N MET A 75 15.79 6.80 6.52
CA MET A 75 14.52 7.43 6.82
C MET A 75 13.62 7.42 5.59
N VAL A 76 12.37 7.02 5.76
CA VAL A 76 11.37 6.92 4.70
C VAL A 76 10.28 7.96 4.93
N LYS A 77 9.80 8.62 3.86
CA LYS A 77 8.66 9.54 4.00
C LYS A 77 7.38 8.74 4.23
N LYS A 78 6.53 9.23 5.12
CA LYS A 78 5.23 8.60 5.42
C LYS A 78 4.41 8.31 4.16
N GLU A 79 4.34 9.26 3.23
CA GLU A 79 3.56 9.07 1.99
C GLU A 79 4.13 7.95 1.11
N ASP A 80 5.46 7.84 1.00
CA ASP A 80 6.10 6.79 0.21
C ASP A 80 5.83 5.41 0.84
N PHE A 81 5.84 5.33 2.18
CA PHE A 81 5.47 4.14 2.92
C PHE A 81 4.00 3.74 2.77
N ILE A 82 3.07 4.70 2.82
CA ILE A 82 1.64 4.44 2.60
C ILE A 82 1.40 3.90 1.19
N LEU A 83 2.04 4.51 0.19
CA LEU A 83 1.93 4.06 -1.21
C LEU A 83 2.44 2.63 -1.37
N TRP A 84 3.61 2.33 -0.80
CA TRP A 84 4.18 0.99 -0.83
C TRP A 84 3.28 -0.04 -0.13
N CYS A 85 2.72 0.30 1.04
CA CYS A 85 1.79 -0.58 1.76
C CYS A 85 0.55 -0.87 0.91
N ALA A 86 -0.05 0.16 0.29
CA ALA A 86 -1.21 -0.01 -0.56
C ALA A 86 -0.91 -0.92 -1.76
N GLU A 87 0.27 -0.79 -2.38
CA GLU A 87 0.70 -1.65 -3.48
C GLU A 87 0.85 -3.11 -3.04
N LYS A 88 1.58 -3.37 -1.95
CA LYS A 88 1.86 -4.74 -1.49
C LYS A 88 0.63 -5.47 -0.95
N MET A 89 -0.29 -4.75 -0.31
CA MET A 89 -1.55 -5.36 0.12
C MET A 89 -2.39 -5.80 -1.08
N ILE A 90 -2.44 -5.01 -2.16
CA ILE A 90 -3.21 -5.37 -3.37
C ILE A 90 -2.54 -6.51 -4.14
N GLU A 91 -1.22 -6.52 -4.26
CA GLU A 91 -0.47 -7.65 -4.82
C GLU A 91 -0.76 -8.95 -4.05
N SER A 92 -0.86 -8.87 -2.72
CA SER A 92 -1.21 -10.02 -1.87
C SER A 92 -2.63 -10.52 -2.11
N TYR A 93 -3.59 -9.64 -2.44
CA TYR A 93 -4.95 -10.02 -2.84
C TYR A 93 -5.07 -10.50 -4.29
N LEU A 94 -4.11 -10.15 -5.16
CA LEU A 94 -4.06 -10.57 -6.57
C LEU A 94 -3.35 -11.91 -6.77
N GLN A 95 -2.74 -12.50 -5.73
CA GLN A 95 -2.34 -13.90 -5.81
C GLN A 95 -3.58 -14.73 -6.13
N PRO A 96 -3.57 -15.51 -7.21
CA PRO A 96 -4.74 -16.29 -7.56
C PRO A 96 -5.01 -17.24 -6.39
N LEU A 97 -6.27 -17.32 -5.98
CA LEU A 97 -6.81 -18.40 -5.15
C LEU A 97 -6.70 -19.75 -5.91
N TYR A 98 -5.51 -20.16 -6.33
CA TYR A 98 -5.21 -21.55 -6.68
C TYR A 98 -4.85 -22.29 -5.40
N LEU A 99 -5.83 -22.43 -4.52
CA LEU A 99 -5.73 -23.34 -3.40
C LEU A 99 -7.12 -23.80 -2.96
N PHE A 100 -7.87 -24.37 -3.90
CA PHE A 100 -8.79 -25.44 -3.57
C PHE A 100 -8.59 -26.58 -4.58
N TYR A 101 -8.08 -27.69 -4.03
CA TYR A 101 -7.91 -29.01 -4.63
C TYR A 101 -9.22 -29.56 -5.21
#